data_AF-A0AAX4HMV5-F1
#
_entry.id   AF-A0AAX4HMV5-F1
#
_cell.length_a   1.000
_cell.length_b   1.000
_cell.length_c   1.000
_cell.angle_alpha   90.00
_cell.angle_beta   90.00
_cell.angle_gamma   90.00
#
_symmetry.space_group_name_H-M   'P 1'
#
loop_
_entity.id
_entity.type
_entity.pdbx_description
1 polymer ?
#
loop_
_entity_poly.entity_id
_entity_poly.type
_entity_poly.pdbx_seq_one_letter_code
_entity_poly.pdbx_strand_id
1 'polypeptide(L)' 'MKKFILALTLACSTLPAFAQAYGSCQVAAIDRYNRVVARFYGQTDHRGVCQNALRQCNYEIRMRGWYDLRCVQYRSRW' A
#
# COMPACT_ATOMS: atom_id res chain seq x y z
N MET A 1 28.64 4.58 -52.54
CA MET A 1 29.31 3.83 -51.46
C MET A 1 29.37 4.69 -50.21
N LYS A 2 29.36 4.08 -49.00
CA LYS A 2 29.37 4.69 -47.66
C LYS A 2 28.02 5.20 -47.10
N LYS A 3 27.08 4.27 -46.97
CA LYS A 3 26.17 4.24 -45.81
C LYS A 3 26.99 3.71 -44.63
N PHE A 4 27.36 4.55 -43.66
CA PHE A 4 27.83 4.23 -42.30
C PHE A 4 28.11 5.62 -41.70
N ILE A 5 27.31 6.15 -40.79
CA ILE A 5 27.40 5.84 -39.36
C ILE A 5 25.98 5.81 -38.78
N LEU A 6 25.46 4.59 -38.65
CA LEU A 6 24.66 4.21 -37.50
C LEU A 6 25.50 4.51 -36.26
N ALA A 7 25.04 5.40 -35.39
CA ALA A 7 25.28 5.37 -33.93
C ALA A 7 24.93 6.72 -33.29
N LEU A 8 23.71 7.23 -33.51
CA LEU A 8 23.04 7.95 -32.42
C LEU A 8 22.14 6.96 -31.72
N THR A 9 22.82 5.95 -31.19
CA THR A 9 22.34 4.99 -30.22
C THR A 9 21.55 5.71 -29.16
N LEU A 10 20.30 5.31 -29.05
CA LEU A 10 19.69 5.00 -27.76
C LEU A 10 20.12 5.99 -26.66
N ALA A 11 19.56 7.19 -26.68
CA ALA A 11 19.17 7.87 -25.43
C ALA A 11 17.96 7.15 -24.83
N CYS A 12 18.07 5.82 -24.77
CA CYS A 12 17.39 4.91 -23.89
C CYS A 12 18.24 4.88 -22.62
N SER A 13 18.52 6.05 -22.03
CA SER A 13 18.74 6.10 -20.58
C SER A 13 17.37 5.99 -19.97
N THR A 14 16.88 4.76 -20.02
CA THR A 14 15.92 4.16 -19.11
C THR A 14 16.29 4.64 -17.72
N LEU A 15 15.66 5.72 -17.25
CA LEU A 15 15.52 5.93 -15.83
C LEU A 15 14.80 4.67 -15.36
N PRO A 16 15.43 3.82 -14.54
CA PRO A 16 14.64 2.81 -13.90
C PRO A 16 13.62 3.57 -13.07
N ALA A 17 12.35 3.40 -13.43
CA ALA A 17 11.21 3.84 -12.65
C ALA A 17 11.21 3.02 -11.34
N PHE A 18 12.20 3.26 -10.49
CA PHE A 18 12.20 2.81 -9.11
C PHE A 18 11.36 3.80 -8.30
N ALA A 19 10.11 4.00 -8.71
CA ALA A 19 9.08 4.21 -7.71
C ALA A 19 8.91 2.85 -7.05
N GLN A 20 9.78 2.53 -6.09
CA GLN A 20 9.59 1.40 -5.21
C GLN A 20 8.21 1.63 -4.59
N ALA A 21 7.21 0.87 -5.04
CA ALA A 21 5.90 0.91 -4.46
C ALA A 21 6.07 0.39 -3.04
N TYR A 22 6.33 1.30 -2.10
CA TYR A 22 6.38 1.00 -0.68
C TYR A 22 5.12 0.21 -0.36
N GLY A 23 5.30 -1.03 0.12
CA GLY A 23 4.20 -1.97 0.27
C GLY A 23 3.08 -1.34 1.09
N SER A 24 1.97 -0.98 0.45
CA SER A 24 0.88 -0.27 1.11
C SER A 24 -0.10 -1.29 1.66
N CYS A 25 -0.41 -1.21 2.95
CA CYS A 25 -1.46 -2.03 3.54
C CYS A 25 -2.61 -1.17 4.06
N GLN A 26 -3.81 -1.52 3.62
CA GLN A 26 -5.07 -0.93 4.03
C GLN A 26 -5.86 -1.93 4.86
N VAL A 27 -6.26 -1.49 6.04
CA VAL A 27 -7.16 -2.20 6.95
C VAL A 27 -8.44 -1.41 7.07
N ALA A 28 -9.58 -2.09 7.08
CA ALA A 28 -10.89 -1.47 7.30
C ALA A 28 -11.47 -1.95 8.63
N ALA A 29 -12.09 -1.03 9.38
CA ALA A 29 -13.04 -1.40 10.41
C ALA A 29 -14.39 -1.64 9.75
N ILE A 30 -14.93 -2.83 9.93
CA ILE A 30 -16.13 -3.32 9.24
C ILE A 30 -17.18 -3.71 10.28
N ASP A 31 -18.43 -3.32 10.05
CA ASP A 31 -19.56 -3.69 10.90
C ASP A 31 -20.07 -5.12 10.66
N ARG A 32 -21.08 -5.53 11.43
CA ARG A 32 -21.76 -6.83 11.27
C ARG A 32 -22.48 -7.02 9.93
N TYR A 33 -22.75 -5.94 9.20
CA TYR A 33 -23.37 -5.94 7.87
C TYR A 33 -22.35 -5.82 6.74
N ASN A 34 -21.06 -6.01 7.04
CA ASN A 34 -19.94 -5.87 6.11
C ASN A 34 -19.75 -4.47 5.51
N ARG A 35 -20.21 -3.42 6.19
CA ARG A 35 -20.02 -2.02 5.77
C ARG A 35 -18.71 -1.48 6.33
N VAL A 36 -17.98 -0.74 5.50
CA VAL A 36 -16.73 -0.08 5.92
C VAL A 36 -17.08 1.18 6.70
N VAL A 37 -16.69 1.22 7.97
CA VAL A 37 -16.89 2.38 8.86
C VAL A 37 -15.66 3.29 8.85
N ALA A 38 -14.47 2.71 8.86
CA ALA A 38 -13.21 3.45 8.85
C ALA A 38 -12.12 2.70 8.09
N ARG A 39 -11.10 3.42 7.62
CA ARG A 39 -9.94 2.88 6.88
C ARG A 39 -8.65 3.34 7.55
N PHE A 40 -7.70 2.43 7.68
CA PHE A 40 -6.39 2.62 8.29
C PHE A 40 -5.33 2.20 7.28
N TYR A 41 -4.26 2.97 7.20
CA TYR A 41 -3.19 2.75 6.23
C TYR A 41 -1.86 2.62 6.97
N GLY A 42 -1.19 1.50 6.78
CA GLY A 42 0.20 1.38 7.21
C GLY A 42 1.10 2.09 6.20
N GLN A 43 1.96 2.98 6.69
CA GLN A 43 2.85 3.82 5.86
C GLN A 43 4.34 3.55 6.08
N THR A 44 4.73 2.45 6.72
CA THR A 44 6.13 2.19 7.09
C THR A 44 6.84 1.19 6.16
N ASP A 45 8.17 1.29 6.05
CA ASP A 45 9.00 0.49 5.16
C ASP A 45 8.87 -1.04 5.37
N HIS A 46 8.36 -1.69 4.32
CA HIS A 46 8.50 -3.09 3.89
C HIS A 46 8.15 -4.26 4.85
N ARG A 47 8.28 -4.17 6.18
CA ARG A 47 7.98 -5.29 7.09
C ARG A 47 6.96 -4.88 8.16
N GLY A 48 5.83 -5.59 8.18
CA GLY A 48 4.81 -5.41 9.22
C GLY A 48 3.80 -4.29 8.97
N VAL A 49 3.72 -3.74 7.75
CA VAL A 49 2.81 -2.64 7.39
C VAL A 49 1.34 -2.96 7.72
N CYS A 50 0.90 -4.17 7.39
CA CYS A 50 -0.45 -4.64 7.74
C CYS A 50 -0.64 -4.84 9.24
N GLN A 51 0.39 -5.31 9.94
CA GLN A 51 0.32 -5.51 11.40
C GLN A 51 0.20 -4.17 12.13
N ASN A 52 0.91 -3.14 11.67
CA ASN A 52 0.79 -1.78 12.19
C ASN A 52 -0.62 -1.23 11.95
N ALA A 53 -1.11 -1.29 10.70
CA ALA A 53 -2.47 -0.85 10.36
C ALA A 53 -3.55 -1.61 11.15
N LEU A 54 -3.39 -2.91 11.36
CA LEU A 54 -4.28 -3.73 12.18
C LEU A 54 -4.24 -3.29 13.65
N ARG A 55 -3.05 -3.05 14.20
CA ARG A 55 -2.91 -2.57 15.58
C ARG A 55 -3.59 -1.21 15.77
N GLN A 56 -3.40 -0.29 14.83
CA GLN A 56 -4.03 1.02 14.85
C GLN A 56 -5.55 0.92 14.77
N CYS A 57 -6.08 0.07 13.88
CA CYS A 57 -7.51 -0.19 13.79
C CYS A 57 -8.08 -0.74 15.11
N ASN A 58 -7.43 -1.73 15.71
CA ASN A 58 -7.89 -2.32 16.97
C ASN A 58 -7.83 -1.33 18.14
N TYR A 59 -6.82 -0.46 18.15
CA TYR A 59 -6.70 0.62 19.14
C TYR A 59 -7.87 1.60 19.01
N GLU A 60 -8.16 2.07 17.80
CA GLU A 60 -9.27 3.00 17.54
C GLU A 60 -10.63 2.40 17.86
N ILE A 61 -10.84 1.11 17.57
CA ILE A 61 -12.05 0.39 17.98
C ILE A 61 -12.27 0.51 19.50
N ARG A 62 -11.22 0.29 20.30
CA ARG A 62 -11.30 0.38 21.75
C ARG A 62 -11.52 1.81 22.24
N MET A 63 -10.78 2.77 21.67
CA MET A 63 -10.86 4.17 22.08
C MET A 63 -12.22 4.80 21.75
N ARG A 64 -12.85 4.38 20.66
CA ARG A 64 -14.14 4.93 20.20
C ARG A 64 -15.35 4.11 20.65
N GLY A 65 -15.15 2.98 21.32
CA GLY A 65 -16.23 2.09 21.76
C GLY A 65 -16.93 1.35 20.63
N TRP A 66 -16.24 1.11 19.51
CA TRP A 66 -16.76 0.42 18.32
C TRP A 66 -16.71 -1.10 18.45
N TYR A 67 -17.20 -1.64 19.56
CA TYR A 67 -17.03 -3.05 19.93
C TYR A 67 -17.72 -4.05 18.99
N ASP A 68 -18.66 -3.59 18.16
CA ASP A 68 -19.34 -4.37 17.13
C ASP A 68 -18.58 -4.40 15.80
N LEU A 69 -17.50 -3.62 15.67
CA LEU A 69 -16.66 -3.60 14.49
C LEU A 69 -15.52 -4.63 14.58
N ARG A 70 -15.08 -5.09 13.42
CA ARG A 70 -13.89 -5.93 13.26
C ARG A 70 -12.90 -5.30 12.30
N CYS A 71 -11.62 -5.42 12.61
CA CYS A 71 -10.54 -4.98 11.74
C CYS A 71 -10.21 -6.08 10.72
N VAL A 72 -10.29 -5.75 9.43
CA VAL A 72 -10.02 -6.67 8.33
C VAL A 72 -9.03 -6.04 7.37
N GLN A 73 -8.03 -6.81 6.94
CA GLN A 73 -7.15 -6.39 5.85
C GLN A 73 -7.97 -6.27 4.56
N TYR A 74 -8.05 -5.05 4.02
CA TYR A 74 -8.86 -4.73 2.86
C TYR A 74 -8.06 -4.78 1.57
N ARG A 75 -6.81 -4.28 1.60
CA ARG A 75 -5.92 -4.28 0.44
C ARG A 75 -4.48 -4.29 0.89
N SER A 76 -3.67 -5.17 0.32
CA SER A 76 -2.21 -5.14 0.46
C SER A 76 -1.59 -5.15 -0.92
N ARG A 77 -0.72 -4.19 -1.20
CA ARG A 77 0.22 -4.26 -2.31
C ARG A 77 1.60 -4.47 -1.72
N TRP A 78 2.28 -5.51 -2.17
CA TRP A 78 3.65 -5.86 -1.76
C TRP A 78 4.62 -5.42 -2.85
#